data_AF-A0A2U1CCU5-F1
#
_entry.id   AF-A0A2U1CCU5-F1
#
_cell.length_a   1.000
_cell.length_b   1.000
_cell.length_c   1.000
_cell.angle_alpha   90.00
_cell.angle_beta   90.00
_cell.angle_gamma   90.00
#
_symmetry.space_group_name_H-M   'P 1'
#
loop_
_entity.id
_entity.type
_entity.pdbx_description
1 polymer ?
#
loop_
_entity_poly.entity_id
_entity_poly.type
_entity_poly.pdbx_seq_one_letter_code
_entity_poly.pdbx_strand_id
1 'polypeptide(L)'
;MRIGLWLDNAMFGNLHIFVIDFDDFDEESHFFKEAHRLADKVTRSKSGGYHMFYGVDRKKAEPLFDSINLLTSENAAGFVCKYAAPSLDKANKVDMFCDVGHFIYEWEPWDNTIGLTDKTQELYQLINENFDLPRPMSGGKGKRASGKGGKSYAMLEELSEGELLQQMSVEQREVFADLERTKSPHWKQKAWISVGIDIFHVFGADLGGKVFLFWSKPGKTFQPQSCANTWDYICEIGPDKELYDNHWVDIIRNTRNALDIDEAEIKSAVQAPEPEAQVSLPLEDDTSAALEETTTAEPTFRDLPIAWENVTTEEDGTQRTGHWIVWNGNRSKREAFFKLAFPDQYNKVKKRVKFLEQAADDVLRLTGGQRTKLMYEILAWKYELEEVSEQDSFDLIHLCQREEDNKTADDLLARLYWPNGLAKLVTFGVGMKLDGAAQHTWCYSVDYQENRAVFTGKAMTWECWQK
;
A
#
# COMPACT_ATOMS: atom_id res chain seq x y z
N MET A 1 -1.68 -11.71 21.98
CA MET A 1 -2.03 -12.14 20.61
C MET A 1 -2.13 -10.89 19.76
N ARG A 2 -1.43 -10.81 18.63
CA ARG A 2 -1.56 -9.71 17.66
C ARG A 2 -2.79 -9.98 16.80
N ILE A 3 -3.59 -8.97 16.51
CA ILE A 3 -4.88 -9.16 15.84
C ILE A 3 -4.95 -8.28 14.59
N GLY A 4 -5.46 -8.86 13.50
CA GLY A 4 -5.90 -8.11 12.33
C GLY A 4 -7.42 -8.12 12.27
N LEU A 5 -8.03 -6.95 12.14
CA LEU A 5 -9.46 -6.73 12.09
C LEU A 5 -9.85 -6.17 10.73
N TRP A 6 -10.88 -6.74 10.10
CA TRP A 6 -11.48 -6.18 8.88
C TRP A 6 -12.81 -5.54 9.25
N LEU A 7 -12.97 -4.24 8.98
CA LEU A 7 -14.09 -3.42 9.48
C LEU A 7 -15.39 -3.52 8.66
N ASP A 8 -15.40 -4.29 7.57
CA ASP A 8 -16.59 -4.49 6.74
C ASP A 8 -17.65 -5.31 7.50
N ASN A 9 -18.78 -4.67 7.81
CA ASN A 9 -19.86 -5.22 8.63
C ASN A 9 -19.40 -5.80 9.99
N ALA A 10 -18.35 -5.22 10.58
CA ALA A 10 -17.84 -5.63 11.88
C ALA A 10 -18.72 -5.09 13.02
N MET A 11 -19.15 -5.97 13.93
CA MET A 11 -20.15 -5.65 14.96
C MET A 11 -19.90 -6.34 16.30
N PHE A 12 -20.14 -5.65 17.43
CA PHE A 12 -20.28 -6.20 18.79
C PHE A 12 -21.76 -6.27 19.18
N GLY A 13 -22.31 -7.47 19.33
CA GLY A 13 -23.75 -7.64 19.52
C GLY A 13 -24.55 -6.97 18.39
N ASN A 14 -25.30 -5.92 18.72
CA ASN A 14 -26.08 -5.13 17.74
C ASN A 14 -25.42 -3.80 17.33
N LEU A 15 -24.19 -3.53 17.80
CA LEU A 15 -23.47 -2.28 17.55
C LEU A 15 -22.40 -2.48 16.47
N HIS A 16 -22.33 -1.59 15.50
CA HIS A 16 -21.23 -1.53 14.55
C HIS A 16 -19.97 -0.98 15.23
N ILE A 17 -18.81 -1.50 14.82
CA ILE A 17 -17.52 -0.98 15.28
C ILE A 17 -17.20 0.29 14.49
N PHE A 18 -17.02 1.38 15.22
CA PHE A 18 -16.44 2.61 14.71
C PHE A 18 -15.02 2.75 15.25
N VAL A 19 -14.08 3.12 14.39
CA VAL A 19 -12.68 3.36 14.74
C VAL A 19 -12.30 4.78 14.40
N ILE A 20 -11.67 5.47 15.36
CA ILE A 20 -10.86 6.66 15.07
C ILE A 20 -9.40 6.21 15.13
N ASP A 21 -8.69 6.43 14.04
CA ASP A 21 -7.28 6.13 13.88
C ASP A 21 -6.46 7.42 13.96
N PHE A 22 -5.53 7.46 14.90
CA PHE A 22 -4.66 8.59 15.20
C PHE A 22 -3.23 8.22 14.80
N ASP A 23 -2.86 8.54 13.56
CA ASP A 23 -1.49 8.45 13.07
C ASP A 23 -0.67 9.73 13.33
N ASP A 24 -1.34 10.90 13.37
CA ASP A 24 -0.75 12.21 13.65
C ASP A 24 -1.61 12.96 14.67
N PHE A 25 -1.11 13.06 15.90
CA PHE A 25 -1.89 13.45 17.06
C PHE A 25 -1.07 14.15 18.14
N ASP A 26 -1.77 14.96 18.93
CA ASP A 26 -1.26 15.56 20.16
C ASP A 26 -2.03 14.97 21.35
N GLU A 27 -1.34 14.16 22.16
CA GLU A 27 -1.91 13.52 23.35
C GLU A 27 -2.41 14.56 24.37
N GLU A 28 -1.88 15.79 24.34
CA GLU A 28 -2.30 16.86 25.23
C GLU A 28 -3.55 17.60 24.76
N SER A 29 -3.94 17.43 23.49
CA SER A 29 -5.11 18.07 22.90
C SER A 29 -6.41 17.63 23.57
N HIS A 30 -7.38 18.55 23.59
CA HIS A 30 -8.70 18.27 24.17
C HIS A 30 -9.41 17.12 23.43
N PHE A 31 -9.37 17.12 22.10
CA PHE A 31 -10.01 16.08 21.29
C PHE A 31 -9.43 14.70 21.58
N PHE A 32 -8.11 14.55 21.62
CA PHE A 32 -7.47 13.26 21.90
C PHE A 32 -7.89 12.72 23.27
N LYS A 33 -7.82 13.55 24.32
CA LYS A 33 -8.18 13.16 25.68
C LYS A 33 -9.63 12.72 25.81
N GLU A 34 -10.56 13.45 25.21
CA GLU A 34 -11.99 13.07 25.24
C GLU A 34 -12.29 11.85 24.37
N ALA A 35 -11.66 11.73 23.19
CA ALA A 35 -11.76 10.53 22.35
C ALA A 35 -11.27 9.28 23.10
N HIS A 36 -10.10 9.39 23.76
CA HIS A 36 -9.51 8.30 24.54
C HIS A 36 -10.37 7.94 25.76
N ARG A 37 -10.95 8.94 26.44
CA ARG A 37 -11.83 8.71 27.59
C ARG A 37 -13.15 8.04 27.17
N LEU A 38 -13.65 8.36 25.98
CA LEU A 38 -14.89 7.84 25.45
C LEU A 38 -14.75 6.41 24.90
N ALA A 39 -13.58 6.05 24.39
CA ALA A 39 -13.35 4.76 23.76
C ALA A 39 -13.58 3.60 24.74
N ASP A 40 -14.32 2.57 24.30
CA ASP A 40 -14.47 1.36 25.10
C ASP A 40 -13.16 0.55 25.08
N LYS A 41 -12.40 0.68 24.00
CA LYS A 41 -11.11 0.03 23.82
C LYS A 41 -10.14 0.93 23.07
N VAL A 42 -8.89 0.91 23.53
CA VAL A 42 -7.77 1.65 22.93
C VAL A 42 -6.62 0.68 22.73
N THR A 43 -6.00 0.71 21.57
CA THR A 43 -4.81 -0.07 21.23
C THR A 43 -3.85 0.74 20.38
N ARG A 44 -2.62 0.27 20.26
CA ARG A 44 -1.61 0.87 19.37
C ARG A 44 -1.27 0.02 18.15
N SER A 45 -1.09 0.71 17.02
CA SER A 45 -0.56 0.18 15.78
C SER A 45 0.95 -0.11 15.91
N LYS A 46 1.53 -0.79 14.92
CA LYS A 46 2.97 -1.08 14.89
C LYS A 46 3.84 0.20 14.82
N SER A 47 3.35 1.24 14.15
CA SER A 47 4.02 2.54 14.02
C SER A 47 3.85 3.41 15.26
N GLY A 48 3.04 2.99 16.24
CA GLY A 48 2.81 3.71 17.49
C GLY A 48 1.58 4.62 17.48
N GLY A 49 0.82 4.66 16.38
CA GLY A 49 -0.47 5.34 16.29
C GLY A 49 -1.54 4.67 17.16
N TYR A 50 -2.58 5.43 17.51
CA TYR A 50 -3.69 4.94 18.35
C TYR A 50 -4.90 4.55 17.54
N HIS A 51 -5.42 3.36 17.79
CA HIS A 51 -6.74 2.94 17.35
C HIS A 51 -7.70 2.98 18.54
N MET A 52 -8.75 3.80 18.40
CA MET A 52 -9.78 3.96 19.43
C MET A 52 -11.10 3.40 18.91
N PHE A 53 -11.69 2.46 19.65
CA PHE A 53 -12.86 1.69 19.24
C PHE A 53 -14.11 2.09 20.00
N TYR A 54 -15.20 2.25 19.27
CA TYR A 54 -16.51 2.66 19.78
C TYR A 54 -17.61 1.76 19.21
N GLY A 55 -18.65 1.50 20.02
CA GLY A 55 -19.87 0.86 19.54
C GLY A 55 -20.88 1.89 19.02
N VAL A 56 -21.42 1.67 17.83
CA VAL A 56 -22.39 2.55 17.19
C VAL A 56 -23.66 1.79 16.78
N ASP A 57 -24.83 2.25 17.23
CA ASP A 57 -26.12 1.80 16.71
C ASP A 57 -26.37 2.51 15.39
N ARG A 58 -26.21 1.78 14.28
CA ARG A 58 -26.33 2.32 12.92
C ARG A 58 -27.63 3.06 12.67
N LYS A 59 -28.77 2.57 13.21
CA LYS A 59 -30.08 3.22 12.98
C LYS A 59 -30.19 4.56 13.68
N LYS A 60 -29.57 4.69 14.85
CA LYS A 60 -29.48 5.98 15.57
C LYS A 60 -28.44 6.89 14.94
N ALA A 61 -27.33 6.32 14.49
CA ALA A 61 -26.19 7.04 13.98
C ALA A 61 -26.44 7.68 12.62
N GLU A 62 -27.18 7.01 11.74
CA GLU A 62 -27.43 7.46 10.37
C GLU A 62 -27.92 8.92 10.29
N PRO A 63 -29.02 9.35 10.94
CA PRO A 63 -29.45 10.74 10.88
C PRO A 63 -28.48 11.73 11.57
N LEU A 64 -27.75 11.30 12.60
CA LEU A 64 -26.79 12.14 13.32
C LEU A 64 -25.54 12.39 12.48
N PHE A 65 -24.95 11.32 11.94
CA PHE A 65 -23.73 11.37 11.14
C PHE A 65 -23.99 12.01 9.77
N ASP A 66 -25.18 11.86 9.20
CA ASP A 66 -25.57 12.59 8.00
C ASP A 66 -25.61 14.10 8.25
N SER A 67 -26.12 14.54 9.40
CA SER A 67 -26.23 15.96 9.74
C SER A 67 -24.88 16.70 9.82
N ILE A 68 -23.79 15.96 10.07
CA ILE A 68 -22.40 16.45 10.10
C ILE A 68 -21.58 15.98 8.90
N ASN A 69 -22.22 15.48 7.84
CA ASN A 69 -21.56 15.04 6.60
C ASN A 69 -20.48 13.95 6.80
N LEU A 70 -20.62 13.15 7.85
CA LEU A 70 -19.68 12.09 8.19
C LEU A 70 -19.92 10.82 7.35
N LEU A 71 -21.18 10.58 6.95
CA LEU A 71 -21.53 9.43 6.11
C LEU A 71 -20.81 9.47 4.76
N THR A 72 -20.57 8.29 4.20
CA THR A 72 -20.11 8.16 2.81
C THR A 72 -21.25 8.50 1.84
N SER A 73 -20.92 8.81 0.57
CA SER A 73 -21.95 9.02 -0.45
C SER A 73 -22.75 7.74 -0.72
N GLU A 74 -24.01 7.84 -1.16
CA GLU A 74 -24.90 6.70 -1.47
C GLU A 74 -24.30 5.63 -2.41
N ASN A 75 -23.29 5.98 -3.22
CA ASN A 75 -22.63 5.06 -4.16
C ASN A 75 -21.34 4.43 -3.61
N ALA A 76 -20.93 4.75 -2.38
CA ALA A 76 -19.73 4.23 -1.75
C ALA A 76 -20.04 2.95 -0.98
N ALA A 77 -19.10 2.00 -1.00
CA ALA A 77 -19.19 0.76 -0.24
C ALA A 77 -18.72 1.00 1.21
N GLY A 78 -19.57 1.61 2.04
CA GLY A 78 -19.38 1.65 3.50
C GLY A 78 -20.21 2.71 4.22
N PHE A 79 -20.32 2.64 5.55
CA PHE A 79 -21.14 3.58 6.34
C PHE A 79 -20.39 4.89 6.65
N VAL A 80 -19.17 4.80 7.19
CA VAL A 80 -18.26 5.94 7.42
C VAL A 80 -16.87 5.58 6.91
N CYS A 81 -16.28 6.46 6.10
CA CYS A 81 -14.94 6.31 5.56
C CYS A 81 -14.38 7.72 5.29
N LYS A 82 -13.60 8.23 6.24
CA LYS A 82 -12.93 9.53 6.14
C LYS A 82 -11.46 9.34 6.42
N TYR A 83 -10.64 9.93 5.58
CA TYR A 83 -9.19 9.95 5.73
C TYR A 83 -8.74 11.38 6.02
N ALA A 84 -7.68 11.49 6.79
CA ALA A 84 -6.90 12.70 7.00
C ALA A 84 -7.77 13.88 7.47
N ALA A 85 -8.77 13.63 8.32
CA ALA A 85 -9.66 14.66 8.83
C ALA A 85 -8.90 15.51 9.87
N PRO A 86 -8.61 16.80 9.58
CA PRO A 86 -7.96 17.64 10.56
C PRO A 86 -9.01 18.13 11.57
N SER A 87 -8.64 18.07 12.84
CA SER A 87 -9.39 18.76 13.91
C SER A 87 -9.36 20.27 13.70
N LEU A 88 -10.36 20.98 14.24
CA LEU A 88 -10.52 22.44 14.09
C LEU A 88 -9.34 23.24 14.67
N ASP A 89 -8.75 22.75 15.76
CA ASP A 89 -7.54 23.32 16.38
C ASP A 89 -6.25 22.92 15.64
N LYS A 90 -6.35 21.99 14.68
CA LYS A 90 -5.26 21.40 13.90
C LYS A 90 -4.23 20.65 14.75
N ALA A 91 -4.56 20.31 16.00
CA ALA A 91 -3.67 19.55 16.87
C ALA A 91 -3.65 18.06 16.51
N ASN A 92 -4.68 17.57 15.82
CA ASN A 92 -4.79 16.18 15.38
C ASN A 92 -5.27 16.07 13.95
N LYS A 93 -4.86 14.99 13.29
CA LYS A 93 -5.33 14.55 11.98
C LYS A 93 -5.64 13.06 12.04
N VAL A 94 -6.91 12.72 11.88
CA VAL A 94 -7.40 11.35 12.14
C VAL A 94 -8.12 10.75 10.94
N ASP A 95 -8.11 9.43 10.88
CA ASP A 95 -8.99 8.67 10.01
C ASP A 95 -10.19 8.13 10.81
N MET A 96 -11.34 8.02 10.16
CA MET A 96 -12.59 7.55 10.77
C MET A 96 -13.24 6.48 9.91
N PHE A 97 -13.48 5.31 10.49
CA PHE A 97 -14.00 4.14 9.78
C PHE A 97 -15.15 3.48 10.53
N CYS A 98 -16.21 3.11 9.81
CA CYS A 98 -17.28 2.26 10.32
C CYS A 98 -17.96 1.53 9.16
N ASP A 99 -18.14 0.21 9.30
CA ASP A 99 -18.77 -0.64 8.29
C ASP A 99 -18.23 -0.36 6.87
N VAL A 100 -16.91 -0.52 6.72
CA VAL A 100 -16.17 -0.26 5.47
C VAL A 100 -15.06 -1.28 5.33
N GLY A 101 -14.72 -1.67 4.09
CA GLY A 101 -13.62 -2.59 3.77
C GLY A 101 -12.24 -2.02 4.08
N HIS A 102 -11.93 -1.87 5.37
CA HIS A 102 -10.67 -1.35 5.88
C HIS A 102 -10.05 -2.33 6.89
N PHE A 103 -8.75 -2.56 6.77
CA PHE A 103 -8.01 -3.48 7.64
C PHE A 103 -7.26 -2.70 8.71
N ILE A 104 -7.48 -3.08 9.96
CA ILE A 104 -6.79 -2.55 11.13
C ILE A 104 -5.88 -3.63 11.69
N TYR A 105 -4.63 -3.29 12.00
CA TYR A 105 -3.64 -4.23 12.54
C TYR A 105 -3.12 -3.77 13.90
N GLU A 106 -3.29 -4.61 14.91
CA GLU A 106 -3.00 -4.28 16.31
C GLU A 106 -1.73 -4.95 16.81
N TRP A 107 -0.87 -4.13 17.43
CA TRP A 107 0.39 -4.60 17.98
C TRP A 107 0.31 -4.92 19.47
N GLU A 108 -0.60 -4.27 20.19
CA GLU A 108 -0.78 -4.44 21.63
C GLU A 108 -1.62 -5.67 21.99
N PRO A 109 -1.47 -6.20 23.23
CA PRO A 109 -2.30 -7.29 23.73
C PRO A 109 -3.79 -6.94 23.68
N TRP A 110 -4.52 -7.74 22.92
CA TRP A 110 -5.95 -7.54 22.76
C TRP A 110 -6.77 -8.25 23.84
N ASP A 111 -7.41 -7.47 24.72
CA ASP A 111 -8.38 -7.99 25.69
C ASP A 111 -9.79 -8.18 25.07
N ASN A 112 -10.21 -9.43 24.90
CA ASN A 112 -11.53 -9.80 24.36
C ASN A 112 -12.66 -9.76 25.40
N THR A 113 -12.35 -9.56 26.69
CA THR A 113 -13.37 -9.48 27.75
C THR A 113 -14.05 -8.10 27.79
N ILE A 114 -13.42 -7.10 27.18
CA ILE A 114 -13.95 -5.74 27.04
C ILE A 114 -14.91 -5.70 25.85
N GLY A 115 -16.19 -5.50 26.12
CA GLY A 115 -17.22 -5.31 25.11
C GLY A 115 -17.34 -3.85 24.63
N LEU A 116 -18.20 -3.62 23.65
CA LEU A 116 -18.56 -2.26 23.22
C LEU A 116 -19.90 -1.82 23.81
N THR A 117 -19.99 -0.55 24.15
CA THR A 117 -21.24 0.09 24.58
C THR A 117 -21.72 1.05 23.50
N ASP A 118 -23.02 1.39 23.50
CA ASP A 118 -23.57 2.34 22.53
C ASP A 118 -23.05 3.74 22.84
N LYS A 119 -22.10 4.23 22.02
CA LYS A 119 -21.49 5.56 22.11
C LYS A 119 -22.00 6.52 21.04
N THR A 120 -23.09 6.17 20.35
CA THR A 120 -23.53 6.86 19.13
C THR A 120 -23.71 8.37 19.35
N GLN A 121 -24.31 8.77 20.46
CA GLN A 121 -24.64 10.17 20.74
C GLN A 121 -23.41 10.97 21.16
N GLU A 122 -22.59 10.40 22.04
CA GLU A 122 -21.35 11.00 22.54
C GLU A 122 -20.32 11.15 21.44
N LEU A 123 -20.18 10.12 20.58
CA LEU A 123 -19.27 10.15 19.44
C LEU A 123 -19.70 11.20 18.41
N TYR A 124 -21.01 11.30 18.13
CA TYR A 124 -21.56 12.37 17.30
C TYR A 124 -21.19 13.76 17.86
N GLN A 125 -21.40 13.99 19.16
CA GLN A 125 -21.08 15.29 19.79
C GLN A 125 -19.59 15.60 19.70
N LEU A 126 -18.75 14.63 20.04
CA LEU A 126 -17.30 14.77 19.98
C LEU A 126 -16.83 15.15 18.57
N ILE A 127 -17.33 14.48 17.53
CA ILE A 127 -16.94 14.79 16.14
C ILE A 127 -17.50 16.16 15.71
N ASN A 128 -18.76 16.45 16.02
CA ASN A 128 -19.41 17.72 15.66
C ASN A 128 -18.71 18.94 16.30
N GLU A 129 -18.18 18.80 17.51
CA GLU A 129 -17.50 19.88 18.22
C GLU A 129 -16.06 20.12 17.72
N ASN A 130 -15.43 19.10 17.13
CA ASN A 130 -14.00 19.13 16.80
C ASN A 130 -13.70 19.12 15.30
N PHE A 131 -14.69 18.93 14.43
CA PHE A 131 -14.49 18.85 12.97
C PHE A 131 -15.56 19.63 12.18
N ASP A 132 -15.11 20.27 11.10
CA ASP A 132 -16.00 20.79 10.04
C ASP A 132 -15.83 19.92 8.80
N LEU A 133 -16.74 18.96 8.62
CA LEU A 133 -16.64 17.96 7.57
C LEU A 133 -17.40 18.42 6.31
N PRO A 134 -16.74 18.52 5.14
CA PRO A 134 -17.42 18.90 3.91
C PRO A 134 -18.36 17.78 3.44
N ARG A 135 -19.49 18.19 2.84
CA ARG A 135 -20.45 17.27 2.20
C ARG A 135 -19.73 16.37 1.18
N PRO A 136 -19.98 15.05 1.21
CA PRO A 136 -19.60 14.18 0.10
C PRO A 136 -20.29 14.68 -1.17
N MET A 137 -19.54 14.93 -2.25
CA MET A 137 -20.15 15.34 -3.51
C MET A 137 -21.07 14.23 -4.04
N SER A 138 -22.38 14.47 -4.10
CA SER A 138 -23.33 13.57 -4.74
C SER A 138 -22.98 13.44 -6.22
N GLY A 139 -22.72 12.21 -6.67
CA GLY A 139 -22.43 11.90 -8.07
C GLY A 139 -23.64 12.13 -8.98
N GLY A 140 -23.85 13.37 -9.40
CA GLY A 140 -24.81 13.73 -10.46
C GLY A 140 -24.13 13.70 -11.83
N LYS A 141 -24.53 12.76 -12.69
CA LYS A 141 -24.22 12.82 -14.13
C LYS A 141 -24.81 14.11 -14.72
N GLY A 142 -23.96 15.01 -15.23
CA GLY A 142 -24.35 15.94 -16.30
C GLY A 142 -23.93 17.39 -16.15
N LYS A 143 -23.06 17.80 -17.07
CA LYS A 143 -22.71 19.17 -17.51
C LYS A 143 -21.88 20.03 -16.55
N ARG A 144 -20.62 20.18 -16.96
CA ARG A 144 -19.75 21.31 -16.65
C ARG A 144 -20.55 22.61 -16.73
N ALA A 145 -20.68 23.28 -15.60
CA ALA A 145 -20.88 24.72 -15.53
C ALA A 145 -19.84 25.27 -14.58
N SER A 146 -18.89 26.02 -15.15
CA SER A 146 -17.94 26.85 -14.45
C SER A 146 -18.64 27.81 -13.49
N GLY A 147 -18.20 27.87 -12.24
CA GLY A 147 -18.62 28.88 -11.27
C GLY A 147 -17.63 28.98 -10.13
N LYS A 148 -16.77 30.00 -10.18
CA LYS A 148 -15.68 30.31 -9.25
C LYS A 148 -16.16 30.67 -7.84
N GLY A 149 -15.34 30.29 -6.87
CA GLY A 149 -15.10 30.98 -5.60
C GLY A 149 -14.36 30.03 -4.65
N GLY A 150 -13.13 30.23 -4.19
CA GLY A 150 -12.15 31.30 -4.35
C GLY A 150 -11.04 31.04 -3.33
N LYS A 151 -9.99 30.31 -3.73
CA LYS A 151 -8.65 30.38 -3.12
C LYS A 151 -7.69 30.61 -4.28
N SER A 152 -6.90 31.69 -4.23
CA SER A 152 -5.84 31.93 -5.21
C SER A 152 -4.70 30.97 -4.91
N TYR A 153 -4.45 30.02 -5.80
CA TYR A 153 -3.26 29.18 -5.76
C TYR A 153 -2.10 29.99 -6.34
N ALA A 154 -0.96 29.99 -5.68
CA ALA A 154 0.26 30.54 -6.27
C ALA A 154 0.70 29.59 -7.38
N MET A 155 0.62 30.02 -8.64
CA MET A 155 1.14 29.25 -9.76
C MET A 155 2.67 29.16 -9.63
N LEU A 156 3.23 27.99 -9.87
CA LEU A 156 4.69 27.80 -9.93
C LEU A 156 5.27 28.74 -11.00
N GLU A 157 6.36 29.42 -10.66
CA GLU A 157 7.05 30.35 -11.55
C GLU A 157 7.70 29.58 -12.72
N GLU A 158 7.38 29.97 -13.94
CA GLU A 158 7.95 29.36 -15.15
C GLU A 158 9.26 30.05 -15.52
N LEU A 159 10.35 29.28 -15.63
CA LEU A 159 11.65 29.74 -16.09
C LEU A 159 12.10 28.94 -17.32
N SER A 160 12.89 29.59 -18.19
CA SER A 160 13.57 28.89 -19.27
C SER A 160 14.71 28.01 -18.74
N GLU A 161 15.10 27.00 -19.53
CA GLU A 161 16.21 26.10 -19.21
C GLU A 161 17.49 26.86 -18.83
N GLY A 162 17.83 27.92 -19.59
CA GLY A 162 19.01 28.76 -19.32
C GLY A 162 18.93 29.54 -18.00
N GLU A 163 17.73 29.93 -17.56
CA GLU A 163 17.51 30.62 -16.29
C GLU A 163 17.51 29.65 -15.10
N LEU A 164 17.02 28.42 -15.30
CA LEU A 164 17.12 27.33 -14.32
C LEU A 164 18.58 26.97 -14.07
N LEU A 165 19.37 26.77 -15.13
CA LEU A 165 20.79 26.42 -15.03
C LEU A 165 21.59 27.52 -14.29
N GLN A 166 21.24 28.80 -14.43
CA GLN A 166 21.89 29.90 -13.71
C GLN A 166 21.65 29.87 -12.19
N GLN A 167 20.54 29.27 -11.74
CA GLN A 167 20.17 29.15 -10.33
C GLN A 167 20.66 27.84 -9.69
N MET A 168 21.13 26.88 -10.50
CA MET A 168 21.63 25.58 -10.06
C MET A 168 23.12 25.60 -9.74
N SER A 169 23.52 24.83 -8.72
CA SER A 169 24.93 24.46 -8.48
C SER A 169 25.46 23.54 -9.59
N VAL A 170 26.77 23.26 -9.60
CA VAL A 170 27.40 22.38 -10.61
C VAL A 170 26.79 20.97 -10.57
N GLU A 171 26.53 20.47 -9.37
CA GLU A 171 25.99 19.14 -9.08
C GLU A 171 24.51 19.07 -9.47
N GLN A 172 23.75 20.12 -9.17
CA GLN A 172 22.35 20.24 -9.58
C GLN A 172 22.20 20.28 -11.10
N ARG A 173 23.17 20.85 -11.83
CA ARG A 173 23.17 20.82 -13.31
C ARG A 173 23.43 19.42 -13.85
N GLU A 174 24.28 18.63 -13.20
CA GLU A 174 24.52 17.23 -13.57
C GLU A 174 23.27 16.38 -13.35
N VAL A 175 22.60 16.54 -12.20
CA VAL A 175 21.30 15.88 -11.94
C VAL A 175 20.22 16.36 -12.90
N PHE A 176 20.18 17.65 -13.23
CA PHE A 176 19.20 18.18 -14.19
C PHE A 176 19.39 17.59 -15.60
N ALA A 177 20.64 17.45 -16.06
CA ALA A 177 20.93 16.80 -17.33
C ALA A 177 20.57 15.30 -17.31
N ASP A 178 20.77 14.62 -16.17
CA ASP A 178 20.34 13.22 -16.01
C ASP A 178 18.81 13.09 -16.01
N LEU A 179 18.10 13.97 -15.31
CA LEU A 179 16.64 14.04 -15.28
C LEU A 179 16.04 14.10 -16.69
N GLU A 180 16.56 14.96 -17.56
CA GLU A 180 16.09 15.09 -18.94
C GLU A 180 16.39 13.85 -19.80
N ARG A 181 17.49 13.16 -19.52
CA ARG A 181 17.96 12.00 -20.28
C ARG A 181 17.27 10.70 -19.87
N THR A 182 17.03 10.51 -18.58
CA THR A 182 16.65 9.21 -18.00
C THR A 182 15.20 9.14 -17.53
N LYS A 183 14.57 10.27 -17.20
CA LYS A 183 13.23 10.31 -16.60
C LYS A 183 12.19 10.88 -17.57
N SER A 184 11.11 10.13 -17.83
CA SER A 184 10.07 10.59 -18.77
C SER A 184 8.95 11.36 -18.06
N PRO A 185 8.52 12.52 -18.60
CA PRO A 185 7.37 13.26 -18.09
C PRO A 185 6.01 12.64 -18.47
N HIS A 186 6.03 11.48 -19.16
CA HIS A 186 4.84 10.71 -19.51
C HIS A 186 4.52 9.59 -18.49
N TRP A 187 5.26 9.53 -17.40
CA TRP A 187 5.06 8.52 -16.36
C TRP A 187 3.73 8.69 -15.62
N LYS A 188 3.18 7.57 -15.12
CA LYS A 188 1.95 7.56 -14.33
C LYS A 188 2.18 8.26 -12.99
N GLN A 189 1.09 8.74 -12.38
CA GLN A 189 1.09 9.61 -11.21
C GLN A 189 2.04 9.18 -10.08
N LYS A 190 2.12 7.88 -9.75
CA LYS A 190 3.03 7.37 -8.70
C LYS A 190 4.51 7.62 -9.01
N ALA A 191 4.97 7.30 -10.22
CA ALA A 191 6.34 7.54 -10.65
C ALA A 191 6.62 9.03 -10.90
N TRP A 192 5.62 9.77 -11.37
CA TRP A 192 5.69 11.23 -11.50
C TRP A 192 5.89 11.92 -10.14
N ILE A 193 5.19 11.47 -9.10
CA ILE A 193 5.36 11.94 -7.72
C ILE A 193 6.72 11.50 -7.16
N SER A 194 7.14 10.26 -7.40
CA SER A 194 8.45 9.75 -6.94
C SER A 194 9.61 10.59 -7.48
N VAL A 195 9.64 10.87 -8.78
CA VAL A 195 10.65 11.75 -9.38
C VAL A 195 10.56 13.16 -8.81
N GLY A 196 9.35 13.63 -8.51
CA GLY A 196 9.16 14.92 -7.86
C GLY A 196 9.73 14.97 -6.42
N ILE A 197 9.63 13.90 -5.65
CA ILE A 197 10.27 13.78 -4.33
C ILE A 197 11.80 13.81 -4.48
N ASP A 198 12.35 13.10 -5.47
CA ASP A 198 13.78 13.14 -5.75
C ASP A 198 14.24 14.55 -6.18
N ILE A 199 13.45 15.25 -7.00
CA ILE A 199 13.69 16.66 -7.38
C ILE A 199 13.64 17.56 -6.13
N PHE A 200 12.70 17.34 -5.20
CA PHE A 200 12.62 18.10 -3.95
C PHE A 200 13.89 17.95 -3.11
N HIS A 201 14.44 16.74 -2.99
CA HIS A 201 15.67 16.52 -2.21
C HIS A 201 16.92 17.14 -2.85
N VAL A 202 16.99 17.18 -4.18
CA VAL A 202 18.17 17.72 -4.90
C VAL A 202 18.11 19.25 -5.04
N PHE A 203 16.94 19.80 -5.33
CA PHE A 203 16.77 21.22 -5.69
C PHE A 203 16.07 22.05 -4.60
N GLY A 204 15.53 21.42 -3.56
CA GLY A 204 14.76 22.09 -2.51
C GLY A 204 13.37 22.55 -2.96
N ALA A 205 12.57 23.10 -2.04
CA ALA A 205 11.19 23.49 -2.32
C ALA A 205 11.05 24.56 -3.41
N ASP A 206 11.91 25.59 -3.38
CA ASP A 206 11.78 26.76 -4.24
C ASP A 206 12.30 26.52 -5.67
N LEU A 207 13.54 26.05 -5.82
CA LEU A 207 14.11 25.74 -7.14
C LEU A 207 13.55 24.43 -7.69
N GLY A 208 13.26 23.45 -6.84
CA GLY A 208 12.64 22.19 -7.24
C GLY A 208 11.26 22.36 -7.85
N GLY A 209 10.46 23.34 -7.40
CA GLY A 209 9.14 23.59 -8.00
C GLY A 209 9.23 24.06 -9.44
N LYS A 210 10.26 24.86 -9.74
CA LYS A 210 10.54 25.37 -11.08
C LYS A 210 11.05 24.26 -12.00
N VAL A 211 11.94 23.40 -11.47
CA VAL A 211 12.46 22.20 -12.16
C VAL A 211 11.35 21.18 -12.43
N PHE A 212 10.50 20.91 -11.44
CA PHE A 212 9.38 19.98 -11.56
C PHE A 212 8.35 20.45 -12.58
N LEU A 213 8.05 21.75 -12.59
CA LEU A 213 7.18 22.37 -13.61
C LEU A 213 7.78 22.22 -15.02
N PHE A 214 9.06 22.58 -15.18
CA PHE A 214 9.77 22.49 -16.46
C PHE A 214 9.77 21.06 -17.00
N TRP A 215 10.16 20.11 -16.16
CA TRP A 215 10.19 18.69 -16.52
C TRP A 215 8.80 18.14 -16.85
N SER A 216 7.75 18.51 -16.10
CA SER A 216 6.39 17.97 -16.29
C SER A 216 5.67 18.50 -17.52
N LYS A 217 6.05 19.70 -18.01
CA LYS A 217 5.33 20.45 -19.06
C LYS A 217 5.16 19.71 -20.40
N PRO A 218 6.13 18.90 -20.89
CA PRO A 218 5.97 18.12 -22.12
C PRO A 218 4.96 16.96 -22.00
N GLY A 219 4.48 16.63 -20.80
CA GLY A 219 3.55 15.53 -20.54
C GLY A 219 2.19 15.67 -21.26
N LYS A 220 1.71 14.61 -21.91
CA LYS A 220 0.43 14.62 -22.67
C LYS A 220 -0.80 14.94 -21.80
N THR A 221 -0.73 14.66 -20.50
CA THR A 221 -1.80 14.91 -19.52
C THR A 221 -1.49 16.11 -18.62
N PHE A 222 -0.47 16.91 -18.96
CA PHE A 222 -0.04 18.04 -18.14
C PHE A 222 -1.15 19.06 -17.95
N GLN A 223 -1.38 19.44 -16.69
CA GLN A 223 -2.25 20.53 -16.31
C GLN A 223 -1.52 21.40 -15.27
N PRO A 224 -1.31 22.71 -15.52
CA PRO A 224 -0.55 23.58 -14.62
C PRO A 224 -1.03 23.55 -13.17
N GLN A 225 -2.35 23.54 -12.97
CA GLN A 225 -2.95 23.45 -11.64
C GLN A 225 -2.68 22.11 -10.95
N SER A 226 -2.74 21.01 -11.71
CA SER A 226 -2.47 19.67 -11.17
C SER A 226 -0.98 19.51 -10.82
N CYS A 227 -0.10 20.15 -11.58
CA CYS A 227 1.34 20.20 -11.31
C CYS A 227 1.64 21.00 -10.04
N ALA A 228 1.07 22.19 -9.88
CA ALA A 228 1.22 22.99 -8.66
C ALA A 228 0.70 22.26 -7.41
N ASN A 229 -0.52 21.69 -7.47
CA ASN A 229 -1.09 20.94 -6.35
C ASN A 229 -0.24 19.70 -5.99
N THR A 230 0.39 19.07 -6.98
CA THR A 230 1.24 17.90 -6.74
C THR A 230 2.58 18.32 -6.15
N TRP A 231 3.13 19.46 -6.57
CA TRP A 231 4.35 20.00 -5.97
C TRP A 231 4.13 20.43 -4.51
N ASP A 232 2.98 21.05 -4.20
CA ASP A 232 2.60 21.39 -2.83
C ASP A 232 2.55 20.11 -1.97
N TYR A 233 1.89 19.06 -2.46
CA TYR A 233 1.88 17.75 -1.80
C TYR A 233 3.28 17.15 -1.63
N ILE A 234 4.16 17.29 -2.62
CA ILE A 234 5.55 16.83 -2.54
C ILE A 234 6.35 17.64 -1.51
N CYS A 235 6.15 18.95 -1.41
CA CYS A 235 6.79 19.76 -0.37
C CYS A 235 6.31 19.39 1.04
N GLU A 236 5.06 18.92 1.17
CA GLU A 236 4.50 18.42 2.44
C GLU A 236 5.11 17.08 2.85
N ILE A 237 5.27 16.12 1.92
CA ILE A 237 5.77 14.77 2.26
C ILE A 237 7.28 14.62 2.11
N GLY A 238 7.92 15.47 1.30
CA GLY A 238 9.32 15.37 0.90
C GLY A 238 10.32 15.35 2.07
N PRO A 239 10.18 16.19 3.12
CA PRO A 239 11.08 16.16 4.27
C PRO A 239 11.13 14.81 5.00
N ASP A 240 10.04 14.01 4.94
CA ASP A 240 9.90 12.71 5.60
C ASP A 240 10.20 11.53 4.67
N LYS A 241 10.74 11.82 3.49
CA LYS A 241 11.17 10.83 2.50
C LYS A 241 12.69 10.90 2.31
N GLU A 242 13.22 9.88 1.68
CA GLU A 242 14.62 9.84 1.29
C GLU A 242 14.72 10.03 -0.22
N LEU A 243 15.86 10.55 -0.68
CA LEU A 243 16.21 10.55 -2.10
C LEU A 243 16.36 9.10 -2.56
N TYR A 244 15.43 8.63 -3.40
CA TYR A 244 15.33 7.23 -3.82
C TYR A 244 16.26 6.90 -4.99
N ASP A 245 16.66 7.90 -5.76
CA ASP A 245 17.59 7.71 -6.87
C ASP A 245 19.03 7.60 -6.35
N ASN A 246 19.53 6.37 -6.23
CA ASN A 246 20.88 6.08 -5.76
C ASN A 246 21.97 6.77 -6.60
N HIS A 247 21.74 6.98 -7.91
CA HIS A 247 22.70 7.68 -8.75
C HIS A 247 22.76 9.17 -8.39
N TRP A 248 21.60 9.79 -8.12
CA TRP A 248 21.55 11.19 -7.66
C TRP A 248 22.07 11.33 -6.23
N VAL A 249 21.87 10.32 -5.37
CA VAL A 249 22.50 10.23 -4.05
C VAL A 249 24.01 10.27 -4.18
N ASP A 250 24.60 9.51 -5.10
CA ASP A 250 26.05 9.47 -5.32
C ASP A 250 26.60 10.80 -5.88
N ILE A 251 25.90 11.43 -6.82
CA ILE A 251 26.27 12.75 -7.35
C ILE A 251 26.29 13.80 -6.23
N ILE A 252 25.31 13.76 -5.32
CA ILE A 252 25.19 14.73 -4.21
C ILE A 252 26.12 14.38 -3.02
N ARG A 253 26.37 13.09 -2.74
CA ARG A 253 27.21 12.63 -1.61
C ARG A 253 28.71 12.66 -1.89
N ASN A 254 29.15 12.37 -3.11
CA ASN A 254 30.58 12.44 -3.46
C ASN A 254 31.16 13.85 -3.23
N THR A 255 30.31 14.87 -3.23
CA THR A 255 30.69 16.27 -2.96
C THR A 255 30.66 16.65 -1.48
N ARG A 256 29.75 16.07 -0.67
CA ARG A 256 29.76 16.28 0.80
C ARG A 256 31.04 15.73 1.43
N ASN A 257 31.51 14.57 0.96
CA ASN A 257 32.79 14.02 1.41
C ASN A 257 33.99 14.85 0.93
N ALA A 258 33.91 15.55 -0.21
CA ALA A 258 34.97 16.46 -0.65
C ALA A 258 35.02 17.76 0.20
N LEU A 259 33.85 18.28 0.61
CA LEU A 259 33.74 19.46 1.48
C LEU A 259 34.10 19.18 2.95
N ASP A 260 33.79 17.97 3.46
CA ASP A 260 34.17 17.54 4.81
C ASP A 260 35.68 17.25 4.92
N ILE A 261 36.35 16.90 3.81
CA ILE A 261 37.81 16.80 3.74
C ILE A 261 38.46 18.20 3.79
N ASP A 262 37.92 19.18 3.05
CA ASP A 262 38.41 20.57 3.09
C ASP A 262 38.19 21.23 4.47
N GLU A 263 37.06 20.99 5.16
CA GLU A 263 36.80 21.58 6.48
C GLU A 263 37.64 20.95 7.60
N ALA A 264 38.00 19.67 7.47
CA ALA A 264 38.92 18.97 8.37
C ALA A 264 40.38 19.39 8.14
N GLU A 265 40.79 19.65 6.89
CA GLU A 265 42.13 20.17 6.58
C GLU A 265 42.29 21.65 6.99
N ILE A 266 41.25 22.47 6.90
CA ILE A 266 41.28 23.89 7.31
C ILE A 266 41.38 24.06 8.84
N LYS A 267 40.79 23.15 9.65
CA LYS A 267 40.93 23.18 11.12
C LYS A 267 42.27 22.64 11.63
N SER A 268 43.01 21.89 10.81
CA SER A 268 44.33 21.35 11.16
C SER A 268 45.49 22.29 10.75
N ALA A 269 45.26 23.26 9.87
CA ALA A 269 46.31 24.09 9.28
C ALA A 269 46.67 25.41 10.03
N VAL A 270 46.21 25.63 11.28
CA VAL A 270 46.55 26.84 12.07
C VAL A 270 47.69 26.61 13.07
N GLN A 271 48.63 25.70 12.78
CA GLN A 271 49.91 25.64 13.48
C GLN A 271 51.01 25.09 12.57
N ALA A 272 51.57 25.97 11.74
CA ALA A 272 52.88 25.78 11.13
C ALA A 272 53.99 26.16 12.15
N PRO A 273 55.23 25.64 12.06
CA PRO A 273 56.05 25.81 10.86
C PRO A 273 56.78 24.54 10.32
N GLU A 274 56.99 24.59 9.01
CA GLU A 274 57.90 23.85 8.11
C GLU A 274 59.40 23.82 8.52
N PRO A 275 60.33 23.15 7.78
CA PRO A 275 60.22 22.15 6.69
C PRO A 275 61.23 20.97 6.78
N GLU A 276 61.11 19.99 5.86
CA GLU A 276 62.18 19.47 4.96
C GLU A 276 62.16 17.95 4.68
N ALA A 277 62.46 17.66 3.41
CA ALA A 277 63.15 16.48 2.86
C ALA A 277 62.37 15.16 2.59
N GLN A 278 61.98 15.04 1.31
CA GLN A 278 62.30 13.96 0.34
C GLN A 278 62.30 12.47 0.77
N VAL A 279 61.72 11.64 -0.12
CA VAL A 279 62.28 10.41 -0.73
C VAL A 279 61.29 9.22 -0.75
N SER A 280 60.87 8.91 -1.99
CA SER A 280 60.64 7.60 -2.64
C SER A 280 59.62 6.55 -2.13
N LEU A 281 58.73 6.21 -3.06
CA LEU A 281 58.10 4.90 -3.25
C LEU A 281 59.13 3.75 -3.28
N PRO A 282 58.69 2.53 -2.95
CA PRO A 282 58.60 1.54 -4.00
C PRO A 282 57.29 0.74 -4.01
N LEU A 283 56.83 0.43 -5.22
CA LEU A 283 55.87 -0.62 -5.55
C LEU A 283 56.39 -1.99 -5.11
N GLU A 284 55.51 -2.85 -4.62
CA GLU A 284 55.43 -4.26 -5.05
C GLU A 284 53.97 -4.66 -5.26
N ASP A 285 53.70 -5.14 -6.47
CA ASP A 285 52.50 -5.85 -6.92
C ASP A 285 52.33 -7.17 -6.13
N ASP A 286 51.10 -7.62 -5.83
CA ASP A 286 50.28 -8.32 -6.82
C ASP A 286 49.06 -9.03 -6.19
N THR A 287 47.97 -9.00 -6.94
CA THR A 287 46.85 -9.96 -7.00
C THR A 287 45.80 -10.12 -5.87
N SER A 288 44.55 -9.98 -6.37
CA SER A 288 43.32 -10.73 -6.04
C SER A 288 42.51 -10.31 -4.81
N ALA A 289 41.42 -9.58 -5.04
CA ALA A 289 40.12 -10.19 -5.33
C ALA A 289 39.10 -9.08 -5.59
N ALA A 290 38.36 -9.21 -6.70
CA ALA A 290 37.17 -8.43 -6.96
C ALA A 290 36.19 -8.63 -5.80
N LEU A 291 35.91 -7.57 -5.06
CA LEU A 291 34.79 -7.55 -4.12
C LEU A 291 33.54 -7.26 -4.95
N GLU A 292 32.72 -8.30 -5.02
CA GLU A 292 31.48 -8.42 -5.74
C GLU A 292 30.54 -7.23 -5.47
N GLU A 293 30.09 -6.63 -6.56
CA GLU A 293 28.82 -5.94 -6.62
C GLU A 293 27.75 -6.84 -5.97
N THR A 294 27.13 -6.38 -4.90
CA THR A 294 25.86 -6.94 -4.42
C THR A 294 24.81 -6.70 -5.49
N THR A 295 24.75 -7.64 -6.43
CA THR A 295 23.70 -7.76 -7.42
C THR A 295 22.37 -7.97 -6.70
N THR A 296 21.43 -7.07 -6.90
CA THR A 296 19.99 -7.35 -6.70
C THR A 296 19.62 -8.50 -7.62
N ALA A 297 19.77 -9.74 -7.15
CA ALA A 297 19.54 -10.93 -7.95
C ALA A 297 18.12 -10.91 -8.55
N GLU A 298 18.04 -11.14 -9.85
CA GLU A 298 16.76 -11.31 -10.54
C GLU A 298 16.04 -12.54 -9.97
N PRO A 299 14.70 -12.53 -9.90
CA PRO A 299 13.97 -13.66 -9.34
C PRO A 299 14.23 -14.90 -10.20
N THR A 300 14.55 -16.00 -9.55
CA THR A 300 14.69 -17.31 -10.19
C THR A 300 13.62 -18.26 -9.71
N PHE A 301 13.19 -19.17 -10.58
CA PHE A 301 12.35 -20.31 -10.23
C PHE A 301 12.95 -21.53 -10.90
N ARG A 302 13.39 -22.50 -10.08
CA ARG A 302 14.13 -23.70 -10.51
C ARG A 302 15.36 -23.36 -11.36
N ASP A 303 16.21 -22.50 -10.81
CA ASP A 303 17.48 -22.05 -11.41
C ASP A 303 17.34 -21.32 -12.74
N LEU A 304 16.12 -20.91 -13.11
CA LEU A 304 15.83 -20.17 -14.34
C LEU A 304 15.20 -18.82 -14.00
N PRO A 305 15.55 -17.73 -14.73
CA PRO A 305 14.94 -16.43 -14.54
C PRO A 305 13.42 -16.47 -14.71
N ILE A 306 12.71 -15.80 -13.81
CA ILE A 306 11.26 -15.66 -13.85
C ILE A 306 10.85 -14.20 -13.60
N ALA A 307 9.89 -13.71 -14.39
CA ALA A 307 9.40 -12.34 -14.26
C ALA A 307 7.93 -12.21 -14.68
N TRP A 308 7.27 -11.15 -14.20
CA TRP A 308 5.99 -10.71 -14.73
C TRP A 308 6.20 -9.85 -15.98
N GLU A 309 5.30 -9.99 -16.95
CA GLU A 309 5.21 -9.12 -18.12
C GLU A 309 3.76 -8.62 -18.27
N ASN A 310 3.57 -7.31 -18.12
CA ASN A 310 2.27 -6.67 -18.21
C ASN A 310 2.11 -6.03 -19.59
N VAL A 311 1.21 -6.56 -20.42
CA VAL A 311 0.93 -6.01 -21.75
C VAL A 311 -0.43 -5.34 -21.75
N THR A 312 -0.43 -4.03 -21.97
CA THR A 312 -1.67 -3.24 -22.08
C THR A 312 -2.09 -3.16 -23.53
N THR A 313 -3.29 -3.63 -23.84
CA THR A 313 -3.92 -3.51 -25.16
C THR A 313 -5.15 -2.61 -25.05
N GLU A 314 -5.31 -1.68 -25.98
CA GLU A 314 -6.52 -0.88 -26.13
C GLU A 314 -7.40 -1.48 -27.24
N GLU A 315 -8.56 -2.01 -26.86
CA GLU A 315 -9.63 -2.40 -27.79
C GLU A 315 -10.92 -1.66 -27.40
N ASP A 316 -11.57 -1.03 -28.37
CA ASP A 316 -12.87 -0.34 -28.21
C ASP A 316 -12.93 0.65 -27.04
N GLY A 317 -11.84 1.41 -26.79
CA GLY A 317 -11.76 2.39 -25.71
C GLY A 317 -11.68 1.78 -24.31
N THR A 318 -11.51 0.46 -24.19
CA THR A 318 -11.32 -0.23 -22.92
C THR A 318 -9.86 -0.72 -22.82
N GLN A 319 -9.08 -0.16 -21.90
CA GLN A 319 -7.74 -0.66 -21.60
C GLN A 319 -7.84 -2.04 -20.93
N ARG A 320 -7.22 -3.04 -21.54
CA ARG A 320 -7.06 -4.38 -20.96
C ARG A 320 -5.59 -4.66 -20.73
N THR A 321 -5.19 -4.82 -19.48
CA THR A 321 -3.86 -5.30 -19.12
C THR A 321 -3.87 -6.82 -19.03
N GLY A 322 -3.13 -7.48 -19.91
CA GLY A 322 -2.83 -8.90 -19.81
C GLY A 322 -1.59 -9.10 -18.94
N HIS A 323 -1.73 -9.88 -17.87
CA HIS A 323 -0.62 -10.27 -16.99
C HIS A 323 -0.06 -11.63 -17.43
N TRP A 324 1.23 -11.66 -17.78
CA TRP A 324 1.94 -12.84 -18.28
C TRP A 324 3.12 -13.17 -17.38
N ILE A 325 3.47 -14.45 -17.31
CA ILE A 325 4.68 -14.94 -16.63
C ILE A 325 5.67 -15.33 -17.73
N VAL A 326 6.85 -14.74 -17.68
CA VAL A 326 7.98 -15.08 -18.54
C VAL A 326 8.91 -15.98 -17.74
N TRP A 327 9.04 -17.22 -18.18
CA TRP A 327 9.90 -18.21 -17.55
C TRP A 327 10.42 -19.19 -18.59
N ASN A 328 11.72 -19.53 -18.52
CA ASN A 328 12.37 -20.45 -19.47
C ASN A 328 12.17 -20.04 -20.95
N GLY A 329 12.33 -18.75 -21.25
CA GLY A 329 12.11 -18.18 -22.59
C GLY A 329 10.66 -18.21 -23.08
N ASN A 330 9.72 -18.72 -22.29
CA ASN A 330 8.31 -18.83 -22.64
C ASN A 330 7.48 -17.79 -21.91
N ARG A 331 6.72 -17.02 -22.69
CA ARG A 331 5.69 -16.14 -22.17
C ARG A 331 4.37 -16.90 -22.08
N SER A 332 3.79 -16.99 -20.89
CA SER A 332 2.59 -17.78 -20.66
C SER A 332 1.64 -17.12 -19.66
N LYS A 333 0.32 -17.39 -19.80
CA LYS A 333 -0.64 -17.04 -18.74
C LYS A 333 -0.43 -17.97 -17.55
N ARG A 334 -0.87 -17.55 -16.36
CA ARG A 334 -0.73 -18.31 -15.10
C ARG A 334 -1.03 -19.80 -15.24
N GLU A 335 -2.17 -20.20 -15.80
CA GLU A 335 -2.51 -21.63 -15.96
C GLU A 335 -1.52 -22.39 -16.87
N ALA A 336 -1.04 -21.76 -17.94
CA ALA A 336 -0.07 -22.37 -18.86
C ALA A 336 1.32 -22.46 -18.22
N PHE A 337 1.72 -21.46 -17.44
CA PHE A 337 2.94 -21.51 -16.62
C PHE A 337 2.94 -22.73 -15.69
N PHE A 338 1.89 -22.93 -14.90
CA PHE A 338 1.83 -24.07 -13.98
C PHE A 338 1.81 -25.42 -14.69
N LYS A 339 1.17 -25.53 -15.88
CA LYS A 339 1.25 -26.74 -16.72
C LYS A 339 2.67 -27.03 -17.19
N LEU A 340 3.43 -25.99 -17.53
CA LEU A 340 4.81 -26.11 -17.99
C LEU A 340 5.76 -26.44 -16.82
N ALA A 341 5.58 -25.78 -15.68
CA ALA A 341 6.40 -25.95 -14.49
C ALA A 341 6.18 -27.31 -13.79
N PHE A 342 4.97 -27.85 -13.88
CA PHE A 342 4.57 -29.09 -13.18
C PHE A 342 3.87 -30.07 -14.13
N PRO A 343 4.55 -30.57 -15.19
CA PRO A 343 3.91 -31.28 -16.31
C PRO A 343 3.14 -32.54 -15.89
N ASP A 344 3.65 -33.30 -14.92
CA ASP A 344 3.04 -34.57 -14.46
C ASP A 344 2.19 -34.43 -13.19
N GLN A 345 2.23 -33.26 -12.55
CA GLN A 345 1.57 -33.00 -11.27
C GLN A 345 0.40 -32.02 -11.39
N TYR A 346 0.45 -31.10 -12.37
CA TYR A 346 -0.51 -30.02 -12.48
C TYR A 346 -1.91 -30.52 -12.85
N ASN A 347 -2.90 -30.13 -12.05
CA ASN A 347 -4.31 -30.46 -12.17
C ASN A 347 -4.54 -31.98 -12.29
N LYS A 348 -3.70 -32.77 -11.60
CA LYS A 348 -3.80 -34.24 -11.56
C LYS A 348 -5.18 -34.70 -11.09
N VAL A 349 -5.77 -33.99 -10.12
CA VAL A 349 -7.13 -34.26 -9.65
C VAL A 349 -8.09 -33.21 -10.23
N LYS A 350 -8.60 -33.50 -11.43
CA LYS A 350 -9.56 -32.63 -12.13
C LYS A 350 -10.97 -32.74 -11.55
N LYS A 351 -11.16 -32.17 -10.35
CA LYS A 351 -12.45 -32.14 -9.63
C LYS A 351 -12.86 -30.72 -9.30
N ARG A 352 -14.16 -30.52 -9.11
CA ARG A 352 -14.75 -29.26 -8.65
C ARG A 352 -15.68 -29.54 -7.49
N VAL A 353 -15.76 -28.59 -6.57
CA VAL A 353 -16.73 -28.61 -5.49
C VAL A 353 -18.03 -27.98 -6.00
N LYS A 354 -19.16 -28.67 -5.78
CA LYS A 354 -20.49 -28.14 -6.02
C LYS A 354 -21.24 -28.14 -4.69
N PHE A 355 -21.62 -26.97 -4.22
CA PHE A 355 -22.49 -26.80 -3.07
C PHE A 355 -23.94 -27.04 -3.51
N LEU A 356 -24.72 -27.73 -2.69
CA LEU A 356 -26.11 -28.09 -2.97
C LEU A 356 -27.00 -27.56 -1.84
N GLU A 357 -28.26 -27.30 -2.18
CA GLU A 357 -29.30 -26.92 -1.20
C GLU A 357 -28.87 -25.73 -0.33
N GLN A 358 -29.11 -25.80 0.98
CA GLN A 358 -28.78 -24.75 1.94
C GLN A 358 -27.30 -24.35 1.90
N ALA A 359 -26.39 -25.28 1.60
CA ALA A 359 -24.97 -24.98 1.50
C ALA A 359 -24.64 -24.07 0.30
N ALA A 360 -25.45 -24.09 -0.76
CA ALA A 360 -25.30 -23.17 -1.90
C ALA A 360 -25.62 -21.73 -1.51
N ASP A 361 -26.55 -21.53 -0.57
CA ASP A 361 -26.89 -20.20 -0.05
C ASP A 361 -25.91 -19.78 1.07
N ASP A 362 -25.58 -20.68 1.99
CA ASP A 362 -24.68 -20.39 3.12
C ASP A 362 -23.28 -19.99 2.65
N VAL A 363 -22.78 -20.58 1.56
CA VAL A 363 -21.45 -20.25 1.03
C VAL A 363 -21.39 -18.82 0.47
N LEU A 364 -22.53 -18.21 0.11
CA LEU A 364 -22.60 -16.81 -0.33
C LEU A 364 -22.41 -15.81 0.82
N ARG A 365 -22.33 -16.28 2.07
CA ARG A 365 -21.87 -15.48 3.22
C ARG A 365 -20.35 -15.31 3.30
N LEU A 366 -19.60 -15.96 2.41
CA LEU A 366 -18.15 -15.83 2.31
C LEU A 366 -17.79 -14.94 1.12
N THR A 367 -16.68 -14.21 1.20
CA THR A 367 -16.11 -13.48 0.05
C THR A 367 -15.65 -14.44 -1.06
N GLY A 368 -15.50 -13.93 -2.29
CA GLY A 368 -15.04 -14.76 -3.41
C GLY A 368 -13.73 -15.50 -3.14
N GLY A 369 -12.75 -14.84 -2.52
CA GLY A 369 -11.48 -15.45 -2.12
C GLY A 369 -11.65 -16.54 -1.06
N GLN A 370 -12.47 -16.29 -0.03
CA GLN A 370 -12.76 -17.27 1.02
C GLN A 370 -13.51 -18.51 0.48
N ARG A 371 -14.44 -18.30 -0.46
CA ARG A 371 -15.12 -19.42 -1.14
C ARG A 371 -14.14 -20.26 -1.94
N THR A 372 -13.25 -19.62 -2.69
CA THR A 372 -12.19 -20.34 -3.41
C THR A 372 -11.31 -21.12 -2.44
N LYS A 373 -10.86 -20.53 -1.33
CA LYS A 373 -10.08 -21.22 -0.29
C LYS A 373 -10.83 -22.45 0.25
N LEU A 374 -12.11 -22.29 0.60
CA LEU A 374 -12.96 -23.39 1.09
C LEU A 374 -13.02 -24.55 0.09
N MET A 375 -13.16 -24.26 -1.21
CA MET A 375 -13.16 -25.30 -2.24
C MET A 375 -11.84 -26.09 -2.26
N TYR A 376 -10.69 -25.42 -2.15
CA TYR A 376 -9.39 -26.09 -2.07
C TYR A 376 -9.24 -26.91 -0.78
N GLU A 377 -9.73 -26.43 0.36
CA GLU A 377 -9.69 -27.21 1.62
C GLU A 377 -10.54 -28.48 1.55
N ILE A 378 -11.74 -28.40 0.95
CA ILE A 378 -12.62 -29.57 0.76
C ILE A 378 -11.93 -30.62 -0.12
N LEU A 379 -11.25 -30.18 -1.19
CA LEU A 379 -10.54 -31.07 -2.09
C LEU A 379 -9.29 -31.67 -1.44
N ALA A 380 -8.50 -30.86 -0.74
CA ALA A 380 -7.29 -31.30 -0.03
C ALA A 380 -7.60 -32.30 1.09
N TRP A 381 -8.77 -32.19 1.72
CA TRP A 381 -9.21 -33.19 2.70
C TRP A 381 -9.57 -34.53 2.06
N LYS A 382 -10.19 -34.49 0.87
CA LYS A 382 -10.69 -35.68 0.18
C LYS A 382 -9.63 -36.40 -0.66
N TYR A 383 -8.66 -35.65 -1.17
CA TYR A 383 -7.65 -36.11 -2.11
C TYR A 383 -6.26 -35.77 -1.58
N GLU A 384 -5.34 -36.71 -1.75
CA GLU A 384 -3.92 -36.48 -1.45
C GLU A 384 -3.37 -35.34 -2.32
N LEU A 385 -2.55 -34.49 -1.70
CA LEU A 385 -1.88 -33.39 -2.38
C LEU A 385 -0.60 -33.89 -3.05
N GLU A 386 -0.22 -33.23 -4.13
CA GLU A 386 1.07 -33.48 -4.78
C GLU A 386 2.20 -32.90 -3.92
N GLU A 387 3.30 -33.62 -3.85
CA GLU A 387 4.52 -33.13 -3.24
C GLU A 387 5.15 -32.05 -4.13
N VAL A 388 5.40 -30.89 -3.53
CA VAL A 388 6.01 -29.72 -4.18
C VAL A 388 7.16 -29.23 -3.32
N SER A 389 8.20 -28.69 -3.96
CA SER A 389 9.35 -28.13 -3.24
C SER A 389 8.92 -26.89 -2.44
N GLU A 390 9.40 -26.78 -1.19
CA GLU A 390 9.25 -25.54 -0.41
C GLU A 390 9.95 -24.37 -1.12
N GLN A 391 11.09 -24.62 -1.77
CA GLN A 391 11.81 -23.62 -2.55
C GLN A 391 10.96 -23.08 -3.71
N ASP A 392 10.25 -23.96 -4.43
CA ASP A 392 9.32 -23.54 -5.49
C ASP A 392 8.25 -22.58 -4.94
N SER A 393 7.79 -22.81 -3.70
CA SER A 393 6.82 -21.91 -3.04
C SER A 393 7.45 -20.57 -2.68
N PHE A 394 8.67 -20.56 -2.14
CA PHE A 394 9.39 -19.32 -1.79
C PHE A 394 9.69 -18.47 -3.02
N ASP A 395 10.19 -19.08 -4.09
CA ASP A 395 10.51 -18.42 -5.35
C ASP A 395 9.27 -17.74 -5.96
N LEU A 396 8.12 -18.43 -5.96
CA LEU A 396 6.87 -17.88 -6.48
C LEU A 396 6.27 -16.80 -5.58
N ILE A 397 6.42 -16.92 -4.25
CA ILE A 397 6.04 -15.86 -3.31
C ILE A 397 6.89 -14.61 -3.58
N HIS A 398 8.20 -14.77 -3.70
CA HIS A 398 9.14 -13.68 -3.96
C HIS A 398 8.85 -12.98 -5.30
N LEU A 399 8.57 -13.76 -6.36
CA LEU A 399 8.12 -13.25 -7.66
C LEU A 399 6.86 -12.38 -7.52
N CYS A 400 5.87 -12.81 -6.75
CA CYS A 400 4.62 -12.06 -6.60
C CYS A 400 4.79 -10.81 -5.72
N GLN A 401 5.62 -10.86 -4.68
CA GLN A 401 5.87 -9.73 -3.79
C GLN A 401 6.57 -8.55 -4.47
N ARG A 402 7.36 -8.81 -5.52
CA ARG A 402 8.04 -7.76 -6.30
C ARG A 402 7.10 -6.97 -7.21
N GLU A 403 5.87 -7.42 -7.38
CA GLU A 403 4.95 -6.88 -8.37
C GLU A 403 3.82 -6.07 -7.71
N GLU A 404 3.91 -4.74 -7.76
CA GLU A 404 3.05 -3.85 -6.97
C GLU A 404 1.65 -3.59 -7.58
N ASP A 405 1.52 -3.66 -8.91
CA ASP A 405 0.29 -3.27 -9.64
C ASP A 405 -0.30 -4.43 -10.46
N ASN A 406 -0.19 -5.65 -9.94
CA ASN A 406 -0.67 -6.84 -10.63
C ASN A 406 -1.66 -7.62 -9.76
N LYS A 407 -2.96 -7.38 -9.98
CA LYS A 407 -4.05 -8.10 -9.31
C LYS A 407 -3.96 -9.63 -9.48
N THR A 408 -3.32 -10.11 -10.55
CA THR A 408 -3.10 -11.55 -10.76
C THR A 408 -1.98 -12.08 -9.88
N ALA A 409 -0.95 -11.26 -9.62
CA ALA A 409 0.10 -11.54 -8.64
C ALA A 409 -0.47 -11.52 -7.22
N ASP A 410 -1.29 -10.54 -6.86
CA ASP A 410 -1.97 -10.48 -5.55
C ASP A 410 -2.85 -11.71 -5.29
N ASP A 411 -3.70 -12.08 -6.27
CA ASP A 411 -4.53 -13.28 -6.18
C ASP A 411 -3.69 -14.56 -6.09
N LEU A 412 -2.53 -14.62 -6.74
CA LEU A 412 -1.63 -15.77 -6.63
C LEU A 412 -0.93 -15.81 -5.26
N LEU A 413 -0.40 -14.68 -4.81
CA LEU A 413 0.28 -14.51 -3.53
C LEU A 413 -0.62 -14.92 -2.36
N ALA A 414 -1.87 -14.44 -2.35
CA ALA A 414 -2.85 -14.80 -1.34
C ALA A 414 -3.07 -16.32 -1.24
N ARG A 415 -3.02 -17.04 -2.37
CA ARG A 415 -3.19 -18.50 -2.42
C ARG A 415 -1.95 -19.24 -1.98
N LEU A 416 -0.76 -18.74 -2.33
CA LEU A 416 0.51 -19.31 -1.91
C LEU A 416 0.68 -19.26 -0.38
N TYR A 417 0.14 -18.23 0.28
CA TYR A 417 0.14 -18.13 1.74
C TYR A 417 -0.85 -19.04 2.47
N TRP A 418 -1.70 -19.78 1.75
CA TRP A 418 -2.53 -20.78 2.41
C TRP A 418 -1.68 -21.96 2.89
N PRO A 419 -2.10 -22.67 3.96
CA PRO A 419 -1.48 -23.94 4.32
C PRO A 419 -1.46 -24.88 3.11
N ASN A 420 -0.27 -25.35 2.72
CA ASN A 420 -0.04 -26.18 1.52
C ASN A 420 -0.56 -25.52 0.22
N GLY A 421 -0.46 -24.19 0.12
CA GLY A 421 -1.01 -23.39 -0.97
C GLY A 421 -0.52 -23.83 -2.35
N LEU A 422 0.80 -23.90 -2.55
CA LEU A 422 1.38 -24.35 -3.81
C LEU A 422 0.92 -25.77 -4.17
N ALA A 423 0.96 -26.71 -3.22
CA ALA A 423 0.53 -28.09 -3.42
C ALA A 423 -0.95 -28.15 -3.88
N LYS A 424 -1.84 -27.39 -3.25
CA LYS A 424 -3.25 -27.26 -3.64
C LYS A 424 -3.40 -26.71 -5.07
N LEU A 425 -2.62 -25.69 -5.44
CA LEU A 425 -2.65 -25.11 -6.79
C LEU A 425 -2.14 -26.10 -7.85
N VAL A 426 -1.09 -26.85 -7.54
CA VAL A 426 -0.54 -27.88 -8.42
C VAL A 426 -1.54 -29.03 -8.54
N THR A 427 -2.04 -29.62 -7.47
CA THR A 427 -2.94 -30.80 -7.53
C THR A 427 -4.28 -30.52 -8.22
N PHE A 428 -4.91 -29.37 -7.93
CA PHE A 428 -6.28 -29.08 -8.37
C PHE A 428 -6.38 -27.98 -9.45
N GLY A 429 -5.24 -27.36 -9.81
CA GLY A 429 -5.15 -26.29 -10.79
C GLY A 429 -5.47 -24.89 -10.23
N VAL A 430 -4.99 -23.83 -10.88
CA VAL A 430 -5.15 -22.42 -10.44
C VAL A 430 -6.48 -21.76 -10.84
N GLY A 431 -7.27 -22.42 -11.69
CA GLY A 431 -8.48 -21.87 -12.30
C GLY A 431 -9.75 -21.97 -11.46
N MET A 432 -9.65 -22.40 -10.20
CA MET A 432 -10.84 -22.59 -9.36
C MET A 432 -11.38 -21.25 -8.88
N LYS A 433 -12.67 -21.02 -9.15
CA LYS A 433 -13.40 -19.83 -8.71
C LYS A 433 -14.88 -20.13 -8.57
N LEU A 434 -15.49 -19.55 -7.54
CA LEU A 434 -16.94 -19.53 -7.35
C LEU A 434 -17.42 -18.08 -7.28
N ASP A 435 -17.99 -17.61 -8.39
CA ASP A 435 -18.50 -16.24 -8.53
C ASP A 435 -19.85 -16.06 -7.80
N GLY A 436 -20.13 -14.82 -7.38
CA GLY A 436 -21.31 -14.45 -6.60
C GLY A 436 -21.01 -13.27 -5.66
N ALA A 437 -21.95 -12.35 -5.50
CA ALA A 437 -21.79 -11.27 -4.52
C ALA A 437 -21.85 -11.86 -3.10
N ALA A 438 -20.87 -11.52 -2.26
CA ALA A 438 -20.95 -11.87 -0.85
C ALA A 438 -22.03 -11.01 -0.19
N GLN A 439 -22.89 -11.62 0.63
CA GLN A 439 -23.92 -10.87 1.35
C GLN A 439 -23.41 -10.29 2.69
N HIS A 440 -22.38 -10.91 3.28
CA HIS A 440 -21.77 -10.54 4.56
C HIS A 440 -20.30 -11.04 4.62
N THR A 441 -19.51 -10.61 5.63
CA THR A 441 -18.14 -11.08 5.88
C THR A 441 -18.11 -12.10 7.01
N TRP A 442 -17.81 -13.36 6.68
CA TRP A 442 -17.75 -14.48 7.64
C TRP A 442 -16.44 -15.25 7.48
N CYS A 443 -15.98 -15.92 8.53
CA CYS A 443 -14.88 -16.87 8.47
C CYS A 443 -15.42 -18.29 8.68
N TYR A 444 -14.58 -19.31 8.53
CA TYR A 444 -14.94 -20.68 8.91
C TYR A 444 -13.79 -21.34 9.67
N SER A 445 -14.12 -22.24 10.59
CA SER A 445 -13.17 -23.24 11.09
C SER A 445 -13.40 -24.58 10.41
N VAL A 446 -12.36 -25.38 10.37
CA VAL A 446 -12.41 -26.76 9.92
C VAL A 446 -12.03 -27.67 11.08
N ASP A 447 -12.82 -28.71 11.28
CA ASP A 447 -12.53 -29.82 12.19
C ASP A 447 -12.39 -31.09 11.35
N TYR A 448 -11.17 -31.64 11.31
CA TYR A 448 -10.87 -32.85 10.56
C TYR A 448 -11.09 -34.07 11.46
N GLN A 449 -12.16 -34.80 11.17
CA GLN A 449 -12.51 -36.05 11.85
C GLN A 449 -12.09 -37.23 10.95
N GLU A 450 -11.98 -38.42 11.56
CA GLU A 450 -11.48 -39.64 10.91
C GLU A 450 -12.14 -39.93 9.54
N ASN A 451 -13.45 -39.65 9.41
CA ASN A 451 -14.23 -39.93 8.20
C ASN A 451 -14.91 -38.70 7.57
N ARG A 452 -14.71 -37.50 8.13
CA ARG A 452 -15.33 -36.27 7.59
C ARG A 452 -14.56 -35.01 7.99
N ALA A 453 -14.57 -34.00 7.13
CA ALA A 453 -14.25 -32.63 7.52
C ALA A 453 -15.54 -31.88 7.83
N VAL A 454 -15.62 -31.26 9.01
CA VAL A 454 -16.73 -30.39 9.40
C VAL A 454 -16.28 -28.94 9.25
N PHE A 455 -16.93 -28.22 8.34
CA PHE A 455 -16.70 -26.80 8.13
C PHE A 455 -17.80 -26.02 8.85
N THR A 456 -17.42 -25.18 9.80
CA THR A 456 -18.36 -24.38 10.58
C THR A 456 -18.13 -22.91 10.30
N GLY A 457 -19.15 -22.25 9.75
CA GLY A 457 -19.17 -20.80 9.62
C GLY A 457 -19.04 -20.16 11.00
N LYS A 458 -18.00 -19.37 11.19
CA LYS A 458 -17.82 -18.52 12.36
C LYS A 458 -18.46 -17.18 12.05
N ALA A 459 -19.55 -16.89 12.76
CA ALA A 459 -20.03 -15.54 12.85
C ALA A 459 -18.88 -14.69 13.40
N MET A 460 -18.57 -13.60 12.72
CA MET A 460 -17.64 -12.58 13.23
C MET A 460 -18.38 -11.77 14.31
N THR A 461 -18.84 -12.43 15.36
CA THR A 461 -19.30 -11.78 16.58
C THR A 461 -18.17 -11.87 17.60
N TRP A 462 -18.05 -10.85 18.46
CA TRP A 462 -16.93 -10.72 19.38
C TRP A 462 -16.80 -11.87 20.37
N GLU A 463 -17.88 -12.60 20.64
CA GLU A 463 -17.87 -13.78 21.51
C GLU A 463 -17.02 -14.92 20.92
N CYS A 464 -16.84 -14.99 19.60
CA CYS A 464 -15.94 -15.96 18.96
C CYS A 464 -14.46 -15.62 19.16
N TRP A 465 -14.14 -14.42 19.65
CA TRP A 465 -12.78 -13.95 19.89
C TRP A 465 -12.39 -14.15 21.37
N GLN A 466 -13.37 -14.42 22.24
CA GLN A 466 -13.18 -14.72 23.67
C GLN A 466 -12.72 -16.16 23.98
N LYS A 467 -12.67 -17.04 22.97
CA LYS A 467 -12.18 -18.43 23.08
C LYS A 467 -10.93 -18.61 22.26
#